data_AF-A0A957XZG4-F1
#
_entry.id   AF-A0A957XZG4-F1
#
_cell.length_a   1.000
_cell.length_b   1.000
_cell.length_c   1.000
_cell.angle_alpha   90.00
_cell.angle_beta   90.00
_cell.angle_gamma   90.00
#
_symmetry.space_group_name_H-M   'P 1'
#
loop_
_entity.id
_entity.type
_entity.pdbx_description
1 polymer ?
#
loop_
_entity_poly.entity_id
_entity_poly.type
_entity_poly.pdbx_seq_one_letter_code
_entity_poly.pdbx_strand_id
1 'polypeptide(L)'
;MAINTPISGNRVLVAVLVVLAALLLVLALPAGHAHAQQCLPVGLNCTADDLDVHTFVVLPSSPDVVCDSEADTITVNLQAQMQPNASWRYDLVPIVSTNGNPIPGNDNCNAQILQPIEDAGNPFNGTSGVGPYRDNDGDTCGDLQKTDGVTYYNMPTLTLPCADPDGNGMVEIPGCFGWTQSAAGGQAVTCNSVDDMIAEFTAGTAAKCWCGDIDTGITITPTAVTVSDLAAGPGEQTGLPTWIIAGLLAVGLIGYGLYRKATNPV
;
A
#
# COMPACT_ATOMS: atom_id res chain seq x y z
N MET A 1 -52.52 -27.18 -32.21
CA MET A 1 -53.43 -26.31 -31.44
C MET A 1 -52.54 -25.35 -30.65
N ALA A 2 -52.33 -24.13 -31.17
CA ALA A 2 -51.44 -23.16 -30.54
C ALA A 2 -52.23 -22.30 -29.54
N ILE A 3 -51.86 -22.37 -28.27
CA ILE A 3 -52.50 -21.60 -27.19
C ILE A 3 -51.79 -20.25 -27.13
N ASN A 4 -52.34 -19.26 -27.83
CA ASN A 4 -51.97 -17.85 -27.63
C ASN A 4 -52.67 -17.34 -26.37
N THR A 5 -51.95 -17.30 -25.25
CA THR A 5 -52.42 -16.60 -24.05
C THR A 5 -52.15 -15.10 -24.19
N PRO A 6 -53.17 -14.23 -24.07
CA PRO A 6 -52.98 -12.79 -24.11
C PRO A 6 -52.22 -12.33 -22.86
N ILE A 7 -51.01 -11.80 -23.06
CA ILE A 7 -50.24 -11.15 -22.01
C ILE A 7 -50.99 -9.85 -21.66
N SER A 8 -51.62 -9.79 -20.49
CA SER A 8 -52.35 -8.61 -20.05
C SER A 8 -51.39 -7.44 -19.85
N GLY A 9 -51.75 -6.25 -20.36
CA GLY A 9 -50.90 -5.05 -20.36
C GLY A 9 -50.37 -4.64 -18.98
N ASN A 10 -51.04 -5.03 -17.90
CA ASN A 10 -50.57 -4.81 -16.53
C ASN A 10 -49.28 -5.56 -16.20
N ARG A 11 -49.02 -6.72 -16.80
CA ARG A 11 -47.77 -7.48 -16.57
C ARG A 11 -46.56 -6.80 -17.20
N VAL A 12 -46.75 -6.15 -18.34
CA VAL A 12 -45.68 -5.40 -19.02
C VAL A 12 -45.35 -4.13 -18.23
N LEU A 13 -46.36 -3.42 -17.74
CA LEU A 13 -46.16 -2.19 -16.96
C LEU A 13 -45.41 -2.45 -15.64
N VAL A 14 -45.75 -3.52 -14.93
CA VAL A 14 -45.07 -3.90 -13.68
C VAL A 14 -43.61 -4.28 -13.95
N ALA A 15 -43.33 -5.02 -15.03
CA ALA A 15 -41.96 -5.36 -15.39
C ALA A 15 -41.11 -4.12 -15.71
N VAL A 16 -41.67 -3.16 -16.44
CA VAL A 16 -40.98 -1.89 -16.78
C VAL A 16 -40.70 -1.06 -15.52
N LEU A 17 -41.66 -0.96 -14.60
CA LEU A 17 -41.48 -0.21 -13.35
C LEU A 17 -40.41 -0.84 -12.43
N VAL A 18 -40.36 -2.18 -12.34
CA VAL A 18 -39.34 -2.88 -11.55
C VAL A 18 -37.95 -2.67 -12.13
N VAL A 19 -37.79 -2.72 -13.46
CA VAL A 19 -36.51 -2.45 -14.13
C VAL A 19 -36.08 -0.99 -13.94
N LEU A 20 -36.99 -0.03 -14.07
CA LEU A 20 -36.68 1.39 -13.83
C LEU A 20 -36.31 1.67 -12.36
N ALA A 21 -37.01 1.07 -11.40
CA ALA A 21 -36.69 1.21 -9.98
C ALA A 21 -35.32 0.60 -9.65
N ALA A 22 -34.98 -0.56 -10.23
CA ALA A 22 -33.66 -1.16 -10.07
C ALA A 22 -32.55 -0.29 -10.70
N LEU A 23 -32.80 0.30 -11.87
CA LEU A 23 -31.84 1.18 -12.55
C LEU A 23 -31.60 2.48 -11.77
N LEU A 24 -32.66 3.06 -11.19
CA LEU A 24 -32.57 4.23 -10.32
C LEU A 24 -31.83 3.93 -9.00
N LEU A 25 -31.97 2.72 -8.46
CA LEU A 25 -31.26 2.30 -7.26
C LEU A 25 -29.76 2.12 -7.50
N VAL A 26 -29.36 1.66 -8.69
CA VAL A 26 -27.94 1.54 -9.08
C VAL A 26 -27.29 2.91 -9.30
N LEU A 27 -28.05 3.91 -9.79
CA LEU A 27 -27.56 5.27 -10.00
C LEU A 27 -27.53 6.14 -8.72
N ALA A 28 -28.19 5.70 -7.65
CA ALA A 28 -28.23 6.40 -6.36
C ALA A 28 -27.17 5.93 -5.36
N LEU A 29 -26.33 4.97 -5.75
CA LEU A 29 -25.15 4.63 -4.96
C LEU A 29 -24.18 5.83 -5.03
N PRO A 30 -23.84 6.47 -3.91
CA PRO A 30 -22.74 7.42 -3.94
C PRO A 30 -21.51 6.65 -4.43
N ALA A 31 -20.93 7.11 -5.55
CA ALA A 31 -19.57 6.74 -5.88
C ALA A 31 -18.70 7.28 -4.73
N GLY A 32 -18.50 6.44 -3.71
CA GLY A 32 -17.48 6.67 -2.70
C GLY A 32 -16.18 6.81 -3.46
N HIS A 33 -15.75 8.05 -3.66
CA HIS A 33 -14.41 8.31 -4.11
C HIS A 33 -13.55 7.81 -2.95
N ALA A 34 -12.91 6.66 -3.14
CA ALA A 34 -11.75 6.32 -2.33
C ALA A 34 -10.75 7.44 -2.62
N HIS A 35 -10.75 8.48 -1.79
CA HIS A 35 -9.65 9.42 -1.78
C HIS A 35 -8.43 8.61 -1.40
N ALA A 36 -7.52 8.46 -2.35
CA ALA A 36 -6.18 7.99 -2.04
C ALA A 36 -5.67 8.93 -0.93
N GLN A 37 -5.33 8.35 0.21
CA GLN A 37 -4.81 9.08 1.34
C GLN A 37 -3.56 9.84 0.90
N GLN A 38 -3.46 11.13 1.22
CA GLN A 38 -2.31 11.92 0.82
C GLN A 38 -1.09 11.53 1.67
N CYS A 39 0.00 11.21 0.99
CA CYS A 39 1.28 10.92 1.61
C CYS A 39 2.14 12.18 1.71
N LEU A 40 3.37 12.04 2.21
CA LEU A 40 4.33 13.13 2.25
C LEU A 40 4.71 13.60 0.82
N PRO A 41 4.65 14.92 0.55
CA PRO A 41 4.95 15.46 -0.78
C PRO A 41 6.43 15.34 -1.14
N VAL A 42 6.76 15.41 -2.43
CA VAL A 42 8.16 15.50 -2.88
C VAL A 42 8.87 16.77 -2.37
N GLY A 43 10.20 16.73 -2.30
CA GLY A 43 11.03 17.91 -2.04
C GLY A 43 11.25 18.23 -0.56
N LEU A 44 10.91 17.31 0.33
CA LEU A 44 11.22 17.41 1.75
C LEU A 44 12.72 17.24 1.99
N ASN A 45 13.22 17.95 2.97
CA ASN A 45 14.62 17.89 3.38
C ASN A 45 14.68 17.53 4.86
N CYS A 46 14.33 16.28 5.18
CA CYS A 46 14.24 15.66 6.50
C CYS A 46 15.56 15.75 7.30
N THR A 47 15.93 16.96 7.73
CA THR A 47 17.22 17.25 8.39
C THR A 47 17.07 17.54 9.88
N ALA A 48 15.85 17.60 10.40
CA ALA A 48 15.64 17.81 11.82
C ALA A 48 15.89 16.50 12.58
N ASP A 49 16.89 16.52 13.45
CA ASP A 49 17.29 15.40 14.29
C ASP A 49 16.53 15.45 15.63
N ASP A 50 15.22 15.29 15.55
CA ASP A 50 14.32 15.51 16.70
C ASP A 50 13.80 14.22 17.35
N LEU A 51 14.01 13.07 16.70
CA LEU A 51 13.65 11.73 17.18
C LEU A 51 14.92 10.87 17.23
N ASP A 52 15.23 10.31 18.40
CA ASP A 52 16.34 9.35 18.57
C ASP A 52 15.97 7.94 18.06
N VAL A 53 14.69 7.59 18.11
CA VAL A 53 14.15 6.31 17.62
C VAL A 53 13.05 6.61 16.61
N HIS A 54 13.16 5.98 15.44
CA HIS A 54 12.24 6.11 14.32
C HIS A 54 12.27 4.80 13.51
N THR A 55 11.49 3.80 13.93
CA THR A 55 11.47 2.48 13.26
C THR A 55 10.09 1.84 13.26
N PHE A 56 9.87 0.90 12.34
CA PHE A 56 8.71 0.02 12.33
C PHE A 56 9.16 -1.41 12.64
N VAL A 57 8.45 -2.06 13.54
CA VAL A 57 8.71 -3.47 13.88
C VAL A 57 7.47 -4.30 13.55
N VAL A 58 7.68 -5.47 12.95
CA VAL A 58 6.61 -6.45 12.71
C VAL A 58 6.20 -7.08 14.04
N LEU A 59 4.94 -6.96 14.40
CA LEU A 59 4.41 -7.54 15.62
C LEU A 59 4.21 -9.06 15.46
N PRO A 60 4.42 -9.85 16.54
CA PRO A 60 4.18 -11.30 16.52
C PRO A 60 2.73 -11.71 16.19
N SER A 61 1.78 -10.78 16.36
CA SER A 61 0.37 -10.96 16.00
C SER A 61 0.09 -10.91 14.49
N SER A 62 1.10 -10.70 13.66
CA SER A 62 0.94 -10.57 12.21
C SER A 62 0.38 -11.87 11.61
N PRO A 63 -0.67 -11.79 10.79
CA PRO A 63 -1.36 -12.98 10.28
C PRO A 63 -0.59 -13.73 9.19
N ASP A 64 0.23 -13.04 8.38
CA ASP A 64 1.03 -13.65 7.33
C ASP A 64 2.34 -12.90 7.11
N VAL A 65 3.45 -13.61 7.27
CA VAL A 65 4.83 -13.09 7.19
C VAL A 65 5.70 -13.94 6.29
N VAL A 66 5.11 -14.73 5.39
CA VAL A 66 5.85 -15.60 4.46
C VAL A 66 6.05 -14.86 3.13
N CYS A 67 7.31 -14.72 2.71
CA CYS A 67 7.69 -14.19 1.41
C CYS A 67 8.55 -15.22 0.68
N ASP A 68 8.01 -15.84 -0.37
CA ASP A 68 8.75 -16.80 -1.20
C ASP A 68 9.44 -16.12 -2.39
N SER A 69 8.96 -14.93 -2.76
CA SER A 69 9.49 -14.09 -3.82
C SER A 69 9.11 -12.61 -3.65
N GLU A 70 9.80 -11.71 -4.36
CA GLU A 70 9.45 -10.28 -4.41
C GLU A 70 8.10 -9.98 -5.09
N ALA A 71 7.48 -10.98 -5.75
CA ALA A 71 6.15 -10.84 -6.35
C ALA A 71 5.01 -11.06 -5.35
N ASP A 72 5.33 -11.58 -4.16
CA ASP A 72 4.36 -11.88 -3.12
C ASP A 72 3.97 -10.65 -2.30
N THR A 73 2.90 -10.81 -1.52
CA THR A 73 2.49 -9.83 -0.51
C THR A 73 2.33 -10.52 0.83
N ILE A 74 2.63 -9.76 1.89
CA ILE A 74 2.45 -10.17 3.29
C ILE A 74 1.36 -9.35 3.95
N THR A 75 0.77 -9.88 5.00
CA THR A 75 -0.19 -9.15 5.83
C THR A 75 0.33 -9.04 7.25
N VAL A 76 0.69 -7.82 7.65
CA VAL A 76 1.43 -7.53 8.89
C VAL A 76 0.71 -6.57 9.80
N ASN A 77 0.97 -6.70 11.09
CA ASN A 77 0.68 -5.68 12.09
C ASN A 77 2.02 -4.99 12.41
N LEU A 78 2.17 -3.72 12.03
CA LEU A 78 3.38 -2.96 12.33
C LEU A 78 3.22 -2.17 13.63
N GLN A 79 4.32 -2.02 14.37
CA GLN A 79 4.43 -1.10 15.48
C GLN A 79 5.49 -0.04 15.16
N ALA A 80 5.05 1.20 15.06
CA ALA A 80 5.91 2.36 15.01
C ALA A 80 6.55 2.58 16.38
N GLN A 81 7.86 2.79 16.44
CA GLN A 81 8.59 3.15 17.64
C GLN A 81 9.18 4.54 17.48
N MET A 82 8.86 5.42 18.41
CA MET A 82 9.20 6.85 18.36
C MET A 82 9.78 7.27 19.70
N GLN A 83 10.94 7.91 19.70
CA GLN A 83 11.51 8.52 20.91
C GLN A 83 11.93 9.95 20.59
N PRO A 84 11.22 10.98 21.06
CA PRO A 84 11.66 12.35 20.89
C PRO A 84 12.93 12.63 21.67
N ASN A 85 13.85 13.36 21.06
CA ASN A 85 15.04 13.90 21.75
C ASN A 85 14.89 15.40 22.07
N ALA A 86 13.85 16.03 21.53
CA ALA A 86 13.45 17.40 21.78
C ALA A 86 12.35 17.50 22.83
N SER A 87 12.22 18.67 23.48
CA SER A 87 11.28 18.87 24.59
C SER A 87 9.84 18.45 24.27
N TRP A 88 9.33 18.86 23.12
CA TRP A 88 7.99 18.55 22.63
C TRP A 88 8.01 18.36 21.12
N ARG A 89 7.29 17.36 20.62
CA ARG A 89 6.97 17.20 19.22
C ARG A 89 5.48 16.97 19.10
N TYR A 90 4.91 17.71 18.16
CA TYR A 90 3.47 17.82 18.02
C TYR A 90 3.03 17.07 16.78
N ASP A 91 1.79 16.59 16.79
CA ASP A 91 1.14 16.00 15.62
C ASP A 91 1.98 14.94 14.92
N LEU A 92 2.45 13.94 15.66
CA LEU A 92 3.30 12.92 15.05
C LEU A 92 2.48 12.06 14.08
N VAL A 93 3.10 11.76 12.94
CA VAL A 93 2.53 10.89 11.90
C VAL A 93 3.53 9.78 11.54
N PRO A 94 3.30 8.52 11.94
CA PRO A 94 3.92 7.37 11.29
C PRO A 94 3.30 7.14 9.91
N ILE A 95 4.15 6.88 8.92
CA ILE A 95 3.76 6.66 7.53
C ILE A 95 4.55 5.49 6.96
N VAL A 96 3.87 4.59 6.26
CA VAL A 96 4.49 3.48 5.54
C VAL A 96 3.98 3.39 4.12
N SER A 97 4.87 3.08 3.18
CA SER A 97 4.51 2.80 1.79
C SER A 97 3.73 1.49 1.69
N THR A 98 2.61 1.49 0.98
CA THR A 98 1.77 0.29 0.79
C THR A 98 2.00 -0.44 -0.52
N ASN A 99 2.82 0.14 -1.41
CA ASN A 99 3.21 -0.47 -2.69
C ASN A 99 4.72 -0.70 -2.80
N GLY A 100 5.47 -0.52 -1.71
CA GLY A 100 6.93 -0.74 -1.67
C GLY A 100 7.74 0.35 -2.39
N ASN A 101 7.10 1.37 -2.96
CA ASN A 101 7.84 2.49 -3.56
C ASN A 101 8.32 3.46 -2.47
N PRO A 102 9.48 4.11 -2.65
CA PRO A 102 10.00 5.07 -1.68
C PRO A 102 9.02 6.19 -1.33
N ILE A 103 9.09 6.64 -0.08
CA ILE A 103 8.45 7.86 0.41
C ILE A 103 9.54 8.80 0.95
N PRO A 104 9.42 10.13 0.76
CA PRO A 104 8.26 10.88 0.26
C PRO A 104 8.12 10.90 -1.28
N GLY A 105 6.95 11.31 -1.78
CA GLY A 105 6.71 11.47 -3.22
C GLY A 105 5.93 10.34 -3.91
N ASN A 106 5.28 9.49 -3.13
CA ASN A 106 4.43 8.39 -3.59
C ASN A 106 3.05 8.53 -2.92
N ASP A 107 1.97 8.35 -3.68
CA ASP A 107 0.59 8.50 -3.20
C ASP A 107 -0.02 7.20 -2.64
N ASN A 108 0.78 6.15 -2.50
CA ASN A 108 0.34 4.86 -1.93
C ASN A 108 1.03 4.63 -0.59
N CYS A 109 0.41 5.14 0.47
CA CYS A 109 0.88 4.94 1.82
C CYS A 109 -0.28 4.71 2.78
N ASN A 110 0.06 4.28 3.98
CA ASN A 110 -0.78 4.34 5.15
C ASN A 110 -0.09 5.28 6.15
N ALA A 111 -0.65 6.46 6.34
CA ALA A 111 -0.27 7.40 7.40
C ALA A 111 -1.31 7.36 8.53
N GLN A 112 -0.86 7.49 9.76
CA GLN A 112 -1.72 7.47 10.94
C GLN A 112 -1.39 8.63 11.85
N ILE A 113 -2.39 9.22 12.48
CA ILE A 113 -2.20 10.16 13.59
C ILE A 113 -2.23 9.38 14.91
N LEU A 114 -1.48 9.85 15.90
CA LEU A 114 -1.43 9.23 17.21
C LEU A 114 -2.77 9.45 17.95
N GLN A 115 -3.63 8.43 17.95
CA GLN A 115 -4.91 8.43 18.65
C GLN A 115 -5.14 7.11 19.40
N PRO A 116 -5.91 7.13 20.51
CA PRO A 116 -6.51 8.28 21.19
C PRO A 116 -5.49 9.16 21.93
N ILE A 117 -5.85 10.40 22.24
CA ILE A 117 -5.09 11.33 23.08
C ILE A 117 -5.49 11.22 24.56
N GLU A 118 -4.63 11.69 25.45
CA GLU A 118 -4.84 11.64 26.89
C GLU A 118 -5.96 12.60 27.33
N ASP A 119 -6.73 12.17 28.32
CA ASP A 119 -7.74 12.99 28.97
C ASP A 119 -7.77 12.72 30.48
N ALA A 120 -8.64 13.43 31.21
CA ALA A 120 -8.73 13.31 32.67
C ALA A 120 -9.09 11.89 33.17
N GLY A 121 -9.74 11.05 32.34
CA GLY A 121 -10.07 9.66 32.65
C GLY A 121 -9.17 8.64 31.98
N ASN A 122 -8.30 9.07 31.07
CA ASN A 122 -7.51 8.24 30.17
C ASN A 122 -6.09 8.81 30.07
N PRO A 123 -5.25 8.62 31.12
CA PRO A 123 -3.93 9.24 31.18
C PRO A 123 -2.98 8.67 30.12
N PHE A 124 -1.97 9.45 29.73
CA PHE A 124 -0.93 9.01 28.81
C PHE A 124 -0.39 7.61 29.11
N ASN A 125 -0.31 6.79 28.06
CA ASN A 125 0.35 5.49 28.05
C ASN A 125 1.01 5.22 26.69
N GLY A 126 2.14 5.89 26.44
CA GLY A 126 2.92 5.69 25.22
C GLY A 126 3.48 4.27 25.04
N THR A 127 3.52 3.45 26.09
CA THR A 127 4.07 2.08 25.99
C THR A 127 3.05 1.01 25.57
N SER A 128 1.77 1.36 25.45
CA SER A 128 0.71 0.39 25.14
C SER A 128 0.66 -0.01 23.66
N GLY A 129 1.20 0.82 22.77
CA GLY A 129 0.99 0.71 21.33
C GLY A 129 -0.37 1.24 20.86
N VAL A 130 -1.28 1.59 21.76
CA VAL A 130 -2.65 2.03 21.42
C VAL A 130 -3.02 3.33 22.16
N GLY A 131 -2.02 4.05 22.68
CA GLY A 131 -2.23 5.24 23.48
C GLY A 131 -2.81 4.96 24.88
N PRO A 132 -3.27 6.02 25.57
CA PRO A 132 -3.42 7.40 25.06
C PRO A 132 -2.09 8.11 24.84
N TYR A 133 -2.03 9.00 23.85
CA TYR A 133 -0.85 9.83 23.54
C TYR A 133 -0.97 11.22 24.17
N ARG A 134 0.09 12.04 24.18
CA ARG A 134 0.02 13.37 24.82
C ARG A 134 -0.93 14.28 24.06
N ASP A 135 -1.52 15.24 24.76
CA ASP A 135 -2.24 16.38 24.20
C ASP A 135 -1.71 17.65 24.89
N ASN A 136 -0.93 18.43 24.17
CA ASN A 136 -0.25 19.62 24.68
C ASN A 136 -0.60 20.89 23.89
N ASP A 137 -1.47 20.81 22.89
CA ASP A 137 -1.98 21.95 22.12
C ASP A 137 -3.50 21.96 21.92
N GLY A 138 -4.20 20.92 22.38
CA GLY A 138 -5.66 20.87 22.46
C GLY A 138 -6.34 20.46 21.16
N ASP A 139 -5.62 19.82 20.23
CA ASP A 139 -6.22 19.21 19.05
C ASP A 139 -6.43 17.69 19.21
N THR A 140 -6.57 16.94 18.12
CA THR A 140 -6.90 15.50 18.18
C THR A 140 -5.70 14.59 17.90
N CYS A 141 -4.56 15.16 17.57
CA CYS A 141 -3.37 14.42 17.17
C CYS A 141 -2.42 14.30 18.36
N GLY A 142 -1.88 13.11 18.54
CA GLY A 142 -1.04 12.84 19.69
C GLY A 142 0.34 13.49 19.56
N ASP A 143 0.73 14.16 20.64
CA ASP A 143 2.06 14.70 20.85
C ASP A 143 2.97 13.69 21.54
N LEU A 144 4.27 14.00 21.59
CA LEU A 144 5.25 13.35 22.45
C LEU A 144 6.21 14.36 23.07
N GLN A 145 6.67 14.08 24.28
CA GLN A 145 7.74 14.84 24.94
C GLN A 145 8.98 13.98 25.17
N LYS A 146 10.14 14.62 25.29
CA LYS A 146 11.42 13.93 25.56
C LYS A 146 11.37 12.93 26.73
N THR A 147 10.61 13.25 27.76
CA THR A 147 10.54 12.47 28.99
C THR A 147 9.64 11.24 28.90
N ASP A 148 8.92 11.04 27.79
CA ASP A 148 8.05 9.88 27.61
C ASP A 148 8.85 8.58 27.33
N GLY A 149 10.11 8.70 26.90
CA GLY A 149 10.90 7.55 26.46
C GLY A 149 10.45 7.05 25.09
N VAL A 150 10.64 5.75 24.82
CA VAL A 150 10.14 5.12 23.59
C VAL A 150 8.62 4.97 23.70
N THR A 151 7.91 5.61 22.78
CA THR A 151 6.47 5.48 22.58
C THR A 151 6.19 4.60 21.38
N TYR A 152 5.15 3.78 21.49
CA TYR A 152 4.73 2.81 20.50
C TYR A 152 3.38 3.18 19.90
N TYR A 153 3.24 3.00 18.60
CA TYR A 153 1.96 3.09 17.89
C TYR A 153 1.74 1.84 17.02
N ASN A 154 0.68 1.09 17.30
CA ASN A 154 0.28 -0.07 16.53
C ASN A 154 -0.51 0.41 15.32
N MET A 155 0.09 0.27 14.15
CA MET A 155 -0.55 0.55 12.87
C MET A 155 -1.73 -0.41 12.67
N PRO A 156 -2.74 -0.04 11.86
CA PRO A 156 -3.73 -1.00 11.39
C PRO A 156 -3.05 -2.17 10.68
N THR A 157 -3.74 -3.30 10.52
CA THR A 157 -3.25 -4.41 9.71
C THR A 157 -3.06 -3.95 8.26
N LEU A 158 -1.87 -4.18 7.69
CA LEU A 158 -1.50 -3.75 6.34
C LEU A 158 -1.17 -4.96 5.47
N THR A 159 -1.50 -4.86 4.19
CA THR A 159 -0.98 -5.76 3.16
C THR A 159 0.11 -5.03 2.39
N LEU A 160 1.33 -5.57 2.38
CA LEU A 160 2.53 -4.93 1.84
C LEU A 160 3.26 -5.89 0.88
N PRO A 161 3.97 -5.38 -0.14
CA PRO A 161 4.79 -6.23 -1.00
C PRO A 161 6.02 -6.76 -0.27
N CYS A 162 6.48 -7.93 -0.68
CA CYS A 162 7.77 -8.50 -0.26
C CYS A 162 8.95 -7.83 -1.00
N ALA A 163 9.07 -6.51 -0.96
CA ALA A 163 10.12 -5.79 -1.68
C ALA A 163 11.48 -5.89 -0.97
N ASP A 164 12.57 -6.06 -1.73
CA ASP A 164 13.97 -6.08 -1.26
C ASP A 164 14.86 -5.26 -2.23
N PRO A 165 14.65 -3.93 -2.31
CA PRO A 165 15.41 -3.07 -3.22
C PRO A 165 16.92 -3.06 -2.98
N ASP A 166 17.41 -3.33 -1.76
CA ASP A 166 18.85 -3.38 -1.47
C ASP A 166 19.50 -4.77 -1.73
N GLY A 167 18.68 -5.82 -1.88
CA GLY A 167 19.08 -7.18 -2.20
C GLY A 167 19.72 -7.93 -1.03
N ASN A 168 19.43 -7.54 0.20
CA ASN A 168 19.97 -8.15 1.41
C ASN A 168 19.21 -9.43 1.83
N GLY A 169 18.13 -9.77 1.14
CA GLY A 169 17.28 -10.94 1.38
C GLY A 169 16.21 -10.72 2.44
N MET A 170 15.98 -9.48 2.87
CA MET A 170 14.92 -9.12 3.82
C MET A 170 13.89 -8.21 3.16
N VAL A 171 12.65 -8.31 3.62
CA VAL A 171 11.60 -7.40 3.21
C VAL A 171 11.87 -6.03 3.81
N GLU A 172 11.94 -5.03 2.95
CA GLU A 172 12.13 -3.63 3.28
C GLU A 172 10.81 -2.86 3.13
N ILE A 173 10.48 -2.03 4.10
CA ILE A 173 9.31 -1.15 4.05
C ILE A 173 9.80 0.30 4.04
N PRO A 174 9.59 1.04 2.94
CA PRO A 174 9.80 2.48 2.94
C PRO A 174 8.87 3.16 3.95
N GLY A 175 9.45 3.85 4.90
CA GLY A 175 8.78 4.47 6.04
C GLY A 175 9.16 5.94 6.22
N CYS A 176 8.25 6.72 6.77
CA CYS A 176 8.53 8.06 7.26
C CYS A 176 7.89 8.30 8.62
N PHE A 177 8.50 9.19 9.39
CA PHE A 177 7.91 9.84 10.54
C PHE A 177 7.87 11.34 10.26
N GLY A 178 6.70 11.95 10.30
CA GLY A 178 6.53 13.39 10.25
C GLY A 178 6.10 13.92 11.61
N TRP A 179 6.42 15.18 11.87
CA TRP A 179 5.96 15.88 13.06
C TRP A 179 5.92 17.38 12.80
N THR A 180 5.21 18.09 13.66
CA THR A 180 5.14 19.54 13.66
C THR A 180 5.89 20.09 14.88
N GLN A 181 6.03 21.41 14.93
CA GLN A 181 6.44 22.10 16.16
C GLN A 181 5.29 22.97 16.62
N SER A 182 5.27 23.29 17.92
CA SER A 182 4.39 24.32 18.46
C SER A 182 4.40 25.53 17.55
N ALA A 183 3.21 26.01 17.18
CA ALA A 183 2.99 27.15 16.31
C ALA A 183 4.07 28.23 16.42
N ALA A 184 5.08 28.19 15.54
CA ALA A 184 6.04 29.28 15.42
C ALA A 184 5.31 30.47 14.77
N GLY A 185 4.74 31.35 15.58
CA GLY A 185 4.03 32.56 15.12
C GLY A 185 2.52 32.58 15.34
N GLY A 186 1.95 31.70 16.17
CA GLY A 186 0.56 31.83 16.63
C GLY A 186 -0.53 31.48 15.61
N GLN A 187 -0.22 30.68 14.59
CA GLN A 187 -1.26 29.95 13.86
C GLN A 187 -1.67 28.77 14.72
N ALA A 188 -2.95 28.72 15.12
CA ALA A 188 -3.49 27.54 15.78
C ALA A 188 -3.32 26.36 14.81
N VAL A 189 -2.49 25.42 15.24
CA VAL A 189 -2.41 24.09 14.65
C VAL A 189 -3.77 23.44 14.91
N THR A 190 -4.38 22.86 13.88
CA THR A 190 -5.64 22.13 14.03
C THR A 190 -5.49 20.80 13.33
N CYS A 191 -4.88 19.84 14.00
CA CYS A 191 -4.81 18.48 13.53
C CYS A 191 -6.07 17.71 13.95
N ASN A 192 -7.01 17.55 13.01
CA ASN A 192 -8.24 16.76 13.21
C ASN A 192 -8.24 15.46 12.40
N SER A 193 -7.25 15.30 11.52
CA SER A 193 -7.15 14.21 10.57
C SER A 193 -5.71 14.07 10.05
N VAL A 194 -5.44 12.95 9.40
CA VAL A 194 -4.18 12.75 8.68
C VAL A 194 -3.98 13.81 7.60
N ASP A 195 -5.04 14.20 6.87
CA ASP A 195 -4.94 15.21 5.81
C ASP A 195 -4.57 16.58 6.38
N ASP A 196 -5.12 16.95 7.54
CA ASP A 196 -4.75 18.19 8.23
C ASP A 196 -3.28 18.18 8.63
N MET A 197 -2.81 17.06 9.20
CA MET A 197 -1.40 16.87 9.55
C MET A 197 -0.50 17.03 8.31
N ILE A 198 -0.80 16.33 7.22
CA ILE A 198 0.00 16.38 5.99
C ILE A 198 -0.01 17.79 5.39
N ALA A 199 -1.16 18.47 5.42
CA ALA A 199 -1.28 19.86 4.97
C ALA A 199 -0.42 20.81 5.82
N GLU A 200 -0.45 20.64 7.14
CA GLU A 200 0.34 21.45 8.05
C GLU A 200 1.83 21.23 7.88
N PHE A 201 2.25 19.97 7.82
CA PHE A 201 3.63 19.60 7.56
C PHE A 201 4.14 20.22 6.25
N THR A 202 3.29 20.27 5.22
CA THR A 202 3.58 20.91 3.93
C THR A 202 3.65 22.44 4.03
N ALA A 203 2.83 23.06 4.87
CA ALA A 203 2.79 24.51 5.08
C ALA A 203 3.90 25.02 6.02
N GLY A 204 4.39 24.15 6.91
CA GLY A 204 5.39 24.45 7.92
C GLY A 204 6.83 24.28 7.43
N THR A 205 7.66 23.66 8.28
CA THR A 205 9.08 23.44 7.97
C THR A 205 9.28 22.04 7.39
N ALA A 206 9.57 21.99 6.08
CA ALA A 206 9.85 20.78 5.29
C ALA A 206 11.03 19.91 5.78
N ALA A 207 11.62 20.24 6.94
CA ALA A 207 12.71 19.53 7.59
C ALA A 207 12.29 18.58 8.72
N LYS A 208 11.03 18.65 9.19
CA LYS A 208 10.54 17.97 10.40
C LYS A 208 10.04 16.56 10.13
N CYS A 209 10.90 15.78 9.53
CA CYS A 209 10.62 14.40 9.18
C CYS A 209 11.88 13.55 9.30
N TRP A 210 11.65 12.25 9.30
CA TRP A 210 12.62 11.23 8.95
C TRP A 210 11.98 10.33 7.91
N CYS A 211 12.75 9.89 6.92
CA CYS A 211 12.29 8.95 5.89
C CYS A 211 13.44 8.00 5.54
N GLY A 212 13.11 6.71 5.37
CA GLY A 212 14.07 5.69 5.00
C GLY A 212 13.43 4.32 4.87
N ASP A 213 14.18 3.38 4.31
CA ASP A 213 13.79 1.98 4.20
C ASP A 213 14.10 1.25 5.52
N ILE A 214 13.18 0.39 5.94
CA ILE A 214 13.27 -0.34 7.21
C ILE A 214 13.24 -1.83 6.94
N ASP A 215 14.31 -2.52 7.33
CA ASP A 215 14.37 -3.98 7.38
C ASP A 215 13.35 -4.51 8.39
N THR A 216 12.40 -5.29 7.92
CA THR A 216 11.37 -5.89 8.77
C THR A 216 11.87 -7.11 9.56
N GLY A 217 13.01 -7.67 9.16
CA GLY A 217 13.49 -8.98 9.62
C GLY A 217 12.76 -10.17 9.01
N ILE A 218 11.78 -9.96 8.12
CA ILE A 218 11.15 -11.02 7.34
C ILE A 218 12.08 -11.38 6.19
N THR A 219 12.52 -12.64 6.13
CA THR A 219 13.42 -13.12 5.07
C THR A 219 12.62 -13.51 3.83
N ILE A 220 13.10 -13.09 2.66
CA ILE A 220 12.61 -13.62 1.38
C ILE A 220 13.31 -14.96 1.16
N THR A 221 12.57 -16.05 1.23
CA THR A 221 13.11 -17.39 1.01
C THR A 221 12.84 -17.79 -0.44
N PRO A 222 13.80 -17.61 -1.37
CA PRO A 222 13.57 -18.00 -2.75
C PRO A 222 13.22 -19.48 -2.78
N THR A 223 12.05 -19.81 -3.32
CA THR A 223 11.70 -21.21 -3.59
C THR A 223 12.80 -21.80 -4.46
N ALA A 224 13.57 -22.73 -3.90
CA ALA A 224 14.65 -23.38 -4.63
C ALA A 224 14.05 -24.08 -5.84
N VAL A 225 14.27 -23.52 -7.03
CA VAL A 225 13.92 -24.16 -8.29
C VAL A 225 14.80 -25.39 -8.40
N THR A 226 14.25 -26.56 -8.08
CA THR A 226 14.99 -27.80 -8.31
C THR A 226 15.16 -27.97 -9.83
N VAL A 227 16.40 -28.16 -10.28
CA VAL A 227 16.78 -28.32 -11.69
C VAL A 227 16.05 -29.48 -12.40
N SER A 228 15.32 -30.30 -11.65
CA SER A 228 14.35 -31.29 -12.16
C SER A 228 13.31 -30.68 -13.12
N ASP A 229 12.92 -29.42 -12.95
CA ASP A 229 11.96 -28.75 -13.83
C ASP A 229 12.59 -28.21 -15.13
N LEU A 230 13.93 -28.04 -15.17
CA LEU A 230 14.67 -27.81 -16.42
C LEU A 230 15.02 -29.13 -17.14
N ALA A 231 14.95 -30.27 -16.46
CA ALA A 231 15.19 -31.59 -17.03
C ALA A 231 13.94 -32.20 -17.68
N ALA A 232 12.77 -31.54 -17.61
CA ALA A 232 11.74 -31.69 -18.62
C ALA A 232 12.16 -30.95 -19.90
N GLY A 233 13.30 -31.34 -20.47
CA GLY A 233 13.50 -31.20 -21.92
C GLY A 233 12.28 -31.82 -22.62
N PRO A 234 11.97 -31.45 -23.88
CA PRO A 234 10.77 -31.93 -24.56
C PRO A 234 10.77 -33.45 -24.52
N GLY A 235 10.01 -33.99 -23.57
CA GLY A 235 9.68 -35.40 -23.51
C GLY A 235 8.89 -35.60 -24.77
N GLU A 236 9.58 -36.13 -25.78
CA GLU A 236 9.11 -37.10 -26.74
C GLU A 236 7.59 -37.33 -26.63
N GLN A 237 6.81 -36.34 -27.08
CA GLN A 237 5.42 -36.58 -27.45
C GLN A 237 5.49 -37.29 -28.79
N THR A 238 5.72 -38.60 -28.73
CA THR A 238 5.39 -39.52 -29.82
C THR A 238 3.88 -39.44 -30.05
N GLY A 239 3.43 -38.47 -30.85
CA GLY A 239 2.00 -38.34 -31.11
C GLY A 239 1.50 -37.09 -31.82
N LEU A 240 2.34 -36.31 -32.53
CA LEU A 240 1.77 -35.41 -33.53
C LEU A 240 1.36 -36.25 -34.76
N PRO A 241 0.08 -36.22 -35.16
CA PRO A 241 -0.36 -37.01 -36.30
C PRO A 241 0.33 -36.50 -37.56
N THR A 242 0.84 -37.43 -38.37
CA THR A 242 1.75 -37.21 -39.51
C THR A 242 1.26 -36.20 -40.56
N TRP A 243 -0.01 -35.83 -40.56
CA TRP A 243 -0.56 -34.80 -41.44
C TRP A 243 -0.17 -33.36 -41.04
N ILE A 244 0.19 -33.09 -39.78
CA ILE A 244 0.63 -31.75 -39.34
C ILE A 244 2.06 -31.45 -39.82
N ILE A 245 2.93 -32.45 -39.85
CA ILE A 245 4.33 -32.31 -40.30
C ILE A 245 4.40 -32.07 -41.81
N ALA A 246 3.50 -32.67 -42.59
CA ALA A 246 3.39 -32.42 -44.03
C ALA A 246 2.93 -30.98 -44.35
N GLY A 247 2.06 -30.40 -43.52
CA GLY A 247 1.57 -29.03 -43.69
C GLY A 247 2.65 -27.96 -43.47
N LEU A 248 3.49 -28.13 -42.44
CA LEU A 248 4.55 -27.16 -42.11
C LEU A 248 5.72 -27.19 -43.11
N LEU A 249 6.03 -28.35 -43.70
CA LEU A 249 7.01 -28.47 -44.79
C LEU A 249 6.54 -27.81 -46.10
N ALA A 250 5.24 -27.87 -46.41
CA ALA A 250 4.68 -27.21 -47.60
C ALA A 250 4.71 -25.68 -47.48
N VAL A 251 4.42 -25.11 -46.31
CA VAL A 251 4.47 -23.66 -46.07
C VAL A 251 5.91 -23.14 -46.10
N GLY A 252 6.86 -23.89 -45.54
CA GLY A 252 8.29 -23.55 -45.58
C GLY A 252 8.87 -23.54 -47.00
N LEU A 253 8.50 -24.51 -47.85
CA LEU A 253 8.99 -24.58 -49.23
C LEU A 253 8.40 -23.49 -50.15
N ILE A 254 7.12 -23.14 -49.96
CA ILE A 254 6.48 -22.03 -50.70
C ILE A 254 7.07 -20.68 -50.26
N GLY A 255 7.29 -20.48 -48.95
CA GLY A 255 7.92 -19.28 -48.42
C GLY A 255 9.36 -19.08 -48.91
N TYR A 256 10.17 -20.16 -48.92
CA TYR A 256 11.55 -20.11 -49.41
C TYR A 256 11.63 -19.86 -50.92
N GLY A 257 10.71 -20.41 -51.70
CA GLY A 257 10.60 -20.15 -53.14
C GLY A 257 10.26 -18.69 -53.47
N LEU A 258 9.37 -18.06 -52.69
CA LEU A 258 9.00 -16.65 -52.84
C LEU A 258 10.13 -15.70 -52.39
N TYR A 259 10.82 -16.02 -51.31
CA TYR A 259 11.99 -15.25 -50.84
C TYR A 259 13.11 -15.23 -51.88
N ARG A 260 13.44 -16.38 -52.48
CA ARG A 260 14.51 -16.49 -53.48
C ARG A 260 14.21 -15.73 -54.79
N LYS A 261 12.93 -15.55 -55.12
CA LYS A 261 12.49 -14.78 -56.31
C LYS A 261 12.53 -13.26 -56.07
N ALA A 262 12.44 -12.81 -54.82
CA ALA A 262 12.49 -11.40 -54.45
C ALA A 262 13.93 -10.87 -54.33
N THR A 263 14.92 -11.73 -54.04
CA THR A 263 16.31 -11.30 -53.79
C THR A 263 17.26 -11.48 -54.98
N ASN A 264 16.79 -12.03 -56.11
CA ASN A 264 17.56 -12.14 -57.36
C ASN A 264 16.76 -11.56 -58.54
N PRO A 265 16.78 -10.24 -58.76
CA PRO A 265 16.33 -9.67 -60.02
C PRO A 265 17.35 -10.00 -61.12
N VAL A 266 16.89 -10.69 -62.16
CA VAL A 266 17.46 -10.58 -63.51
C VAL A 266 16.63 -9.54 -64.24
#